data_AF-A0A060C4A4-F1
#
_entry.id   AF-A0A060C4A4-F1
#
_cell.length_a   1.000
_cell.length_b   1.000
_cell.length_c   1.000
_cell.angle_alpha   90.00
_cell.angle_beta   90.00
_cell.angle_gamma   90.00
#
_symmetry.space_group_name_H-M   'P 1'
#
loop_
_entity.id
_entity.type
_entity.pdbx_description
1 polymer ?
#
loop_
_entity_poly.entity_id
_entity_poly.type
_entity_poly.pdbx_seq_one_letter_code
_entity_poly.pdbx_strand_id
1 'polypeptide(L)' 'MHLRLPKDVDGASWFGTGPHESYPDTRTAARVGRFTAGLDDLAVRYARPQETGHRARAASPRPAAGGRPWLRVEALP' A
#
# COMPACT_ATOMS: atom_id res chain seq x y z
N MET A 1 0.02 14.62 -0.83
CA MET A 1 -1.42 14.73 -0.47
C MET A 1 -1.73 13.67 0.57
N HIS A 2 -2.46 14.00 1.64
CA HIS A 2 -2.84 13.05 2.69
C HIS A 2 -4.37 12.95 2.77
N LEU A 3 -4.90 11.73 2.72
CA LEU A 3 -6.33 11.43 2.80
C LEU A 3 -6.61 10.66 4.08
N ARG A 4 -7.65 11.06 4.82
CA ARG A 4 -8.18 10.27 5.94
C ARG A 4 -9.40 9.51 5.45
N LEU A 5 -9.40 8.19 5.64
CA LEU A 5 -10.46 7.31 5.17
C LEU A 5 -11.40 6.90 6.32
N PRO A 6 -12.63 6.46 6.01
CA PRO A 6 -13.51 5.79 6.97
C PRO A 6 -12.84 4.58 7.66
N LYS A 7 -13.27 4.26 8.88
CA LYS A 7 -12.66 3.20 9.72
C LYS A 7 -12.94 1.78 9.23
N ASP A 8 -13.95 1.61 8.39
CA ASP A 8 -14.34 0.35 7.76
C ASP A 8 -13.45 -0.03 6.57
N VAL A 9 -12.54 0.86 6.15
CA VAL A 9 -11.47 0.50 5.21
C VAL A 9 -10.46 -0.43 5.91
N ASP A 10 -10.35 -1.66 5.41
CA ASP A 10 -9.65 -2.77 6.06
C ASP A 10 -8.49 -3.35 5.24
N GLY A 11 -8.25 -2.84 4.04
CA GLY A 11 -7.15 -3.31 3.21
C GLY A 11 -6.93 -2.49 1.94
N ALA A 12 -6.01 -2.97 1.11
CA ALA A 12 -5.73 -2.36 -0.18
C ALA A 12 -5.29 -3.38 -1.22
N SER A 13 -5.59 -3.07 -2.49
CA SER A 13 -5.00 -3.73 -3.65
C SER A 13 -4.31 -2.71 -4.54
N TRP A 14 -3.15 -3.05 -5.10
CA TRP A 14 -2.42 -2.14 -6.00
C TRP A 14 -1.67 -2.92 -7.08
N PHE A 15 -1.30 -2.21 -8.15
CA PHE A 15 -0.33 -2.70 -9.14
C PHE A 15 0.96 -1.90 -8.97
N GLY A 16 2.11 -2.55 -8.83
CA GLY A 16 3.35 -1.81 -8.54
C GLY A 16 4.40 -2.64 -7.86
N THR A 17 5.26 -2.00 -7.07
CA THR A 17 6.25 -2.69 -6.21
C THR A 17 5.59 -3.36 -5.00
N GLY A 18 6.00 -4.59 -4.70
CA GLY A 18 5.57 -5.35 -3.53
C GLY A 18 6.27 -6.71 -3.42
N PRO A 19 5.82 -7.61 -2.51
CA PRO A 19 4.69 -7.46 -1.58
C PRO A 19 5.02 -6.68 -0.30
N HIS A 20 6.29 -6.35 -0.04
CA HIS A 20 6.73 -5.58 1.13
C HIS A 20 6.92 -4.09 0.81
N GLU A 21 7.22 -3.30 1.84
CA GLU A 21 7.60 -1.90 1.69
C GLU A 21 8.85 -1.76 0.81
N SER A 22 8.95 -0.65 0.09
CA SER A 22 10.06 -0.34 -0.79
C SER A 22 10.36 1.15 -0.78
N TYR A 23 11.62 1.50 -0.56
CA TYR A 23 12.13 2.87 -0.57
C TYR A 23 13.04 3.10 -1.78
N PRO A 24 13.32 4.35 -2.19
CA PRO A 24 14.14 4.64 -3.37
C PRO A 24 15.49 3.91 -3.41
N ASP A 25 16.10 3.70 -2.24
CA ASP A 25 17.39 3.04 -1.99
C ASP A 25 17.27 1.51 -1.80
N THR A 26 16.10 0.98 -1.45
CA THR A 26 15.86 -0.47 -1.22
C THR A 26 15.00 -1.14 -2.30
N ARG A 27 14.62 -0.40 -3.35
CA ARG A 27 13.71 -0.85 -4.42
C ARG A 27 14.14 -2.11 -5.17
N THR A 28 15.42 -2.46 -5.16
CA THR A 28 15.99 -3.61 -5.88
C THR A 28 15.45 -4.96 -5.40
N ALA A 29 15.01 -5.05 -4.14
CA ALA A 29 14.39 -6.25 -3.58
C ALA A 29 12.89 -6.37 -3.91
N ALA A 30 12.27 -5.32 -4.45
CA ALA A 30 10.83 -5.30 -4.71
C ALA A 30 10.49 -5.89 -6.08
N ARG A 31 9.41 -6.67 -6.15
CA ARG A 31 8.88 -7.22 -7.40
C ARG A 31 7.78 -6.32 -7.94
N VAL A 32 7.68 -6.21 -9.25
CA VAL A 32 6.54 -5.54 -9.91
C VAL A 32 5.43 -6.55 -10.15
N GLY A 33 4.22 -6.25 -9.71
CA GLY A 33 3.07 -7.14 -9.85
C GLY A 33 1.78 -6.57 -9.26
N ARG A 34 0.76 -7.42 -9.15
CA ARG A 34 -0.50 -7.09 -8.49
C ARG A 34 -0.51 -7.71 -7.09
N PHE A 35 -0.82 -6.90 -6.10
CA PHE A 35 -0.76 -7.29 -4.69
C PHE A 35 -2.03 -6.86 -3.96
N THR A 36 -2.35 -7.60 -2.90
CA THR A 36 -3.46 -7.34 -1.99
C THR A 36 -2.96 -7.62 -0.57
N ALA A 37 -3.32 -6.77 0.38
CA ALA A 37 -2.93 -6.89 1.78
C ALA A 37 -4.01 -6.29 2.69
N GLY A 38 -4.19 -6.86 3.88
CA GLY A 38 -4.98 -6.25 4.95
C GLY A 38 -4.27 -5.02 5.52
N LEU A 39 -5.01 -4.15 6.23
CA LEU A 39 -4.47 -2.91 6.78
C LEU A 39 -3.28 -3.17 7.73
N ASP A 40 -3.35 -4.21 8.54
CA ASP A 40 -2.28 -4.62 9.46
C ASP A 40 -1.01 -5.11 8.76
N ASP A 41 -1.13 -5.59 7.51
CA ASP A 41 -0.01 -6.12 6.71
C ASP A 41 0.68 -5.03 5.88
N LEU A 42 0.08 -3.83 5.82
CA LEU A 42 0.64 -2.71 5.05
C LEU A 42 1.79 -2.02 5.78
N ALA A 43 1.91 -2.18 7.10
CA ALA A 43 2.93 -1.57 7.94
C ALA A 43 3.73 -2.64 8.69
N VAL A 44 5.04 -2.42 8.84
CA VAL A 44 5.90 -3.27 9.66
C VAL A 44 5.89 -2.76 11.10
N ARG A 45 5.63 -3.65 12.05
CA ARG A 45 5.63 -3.35 13.49
C ARG A 45 7.06 -3.34 14.06
N TYR A 46 7.83 -2.32 13.71
CA TYR A 46 9.16 -2.10 14.28
C TYR A 46 9.09 -1.86 15.81
N ALA A 47 10.15 -2.26 16.53
CA ALA A 47 10.22 -2.12 17.99
C ALA A 47 10.10 -0.66 18.48
N ARG A 48 10.53 0.29 17.63
CA ARG A 48 10.28 1.72 17.81
C ARG A 48 9.37 2.21 16.68
N PRO A 49 8.30 2.96 16.98
CA PRO A 49 7.47 3.55 15.93
C PRO A 49 8.29 4.44 15.01
N GLN A 50 8.16 4.21 13.71
CA GLN A 50 8.85 4.91 12.64
C GLN A 50 7.99 4.90 11.37
N GLU A 51 8.44 5.57 10.32
CA GLU A 51 7.77 5.49 9.02
C GLU A 51 7.92 4.07 8.43
N THR A 52 6.84 3.56 7.84
CA THR A 52 6.75 2.20 7.30
C THR A 52 5.61 2.09 6.29
N GLY A 53 5.69 1.12 5.39
CA GLY A 53 4.62 0.73 4.48
C GLY A 53 4.67 1.40 3.11
N HIS A 54 5.69 2.22 2.85
CA HIS A 54 5.84 2.92 1.59
C HIS A 54 5.96 1.97 0.39
N ARG A 55 5.29 2.31 -0.72
CA ARG A 55 5.31 1.56 -1.98
C ARG A 55 5.74 2.47 -3.13
N ALA A 56 7.03 2.44 -3.46
CA ALA A 56 7.65 3.43 -4.35
C ALA A 56 7.05 3.52 -5.76
N ARG A 57 6.44 2.45 -6.30
CA ARG A 57 5.79 2.48 -7.61
C ARG A 57 4.38 1.91 -7.58
N ALA A 58 3.57 2.28 -6.59
CA ALA A 58 2.16 1.88 -6.56
C ALA A 58 1.34 2.68 -7.58
N ALA A 59 1.00 2.03 -8.69
CA ALA A 59 -0.02 2.47 -9.63
C ALA A 59 -1.40 1.91 -9.24
N SER A 60 -2.41 2.75 -9.37
CA SER A 60 -3.81 2.39 -9.17
C SER A 60 -4.17 1.77 -7.80
N PRO A 61 -3.74 2.31 -6.64
CA PRO A 61 -4.13 1.75 -5.35
C PRO A 61 -5.65 1.84 -5.14
N ARG A 62 -6.19 0.76 -4.58
CA ARG A 62 -7.61 0.57 -4.31
C ARG A 62 -7.81 0.13 -2.86
N PRO A 63 -8.10 1.07 -1.94
CA PRO A 63 -8.53 0.71 -0.60
C PRO A 63 -9.81 -0.14 -0.67
N ALA A 64 -9.94 -1.08 0.25
CA ALA A 64 -11.07 -1.98 0.38
C ALA A 64 -11.74 -1.84 1.75
N ALA A 65 -13.05 -2.09 1.81
CA ALA A 65 -13.84 -2.17 3.03
C ALA A 65 -14.71 -3.42 2.98
N GLY A 66 -14.63 -4.30 3.98
CA GLY A 66 -15.29 -5.60 3.96
C GLY A 66 -14.88 -6.46 2.77
N GLY A 67 -13.61 -6.36 2.36
CA GLY A 67 -13.07 -7.05 1.18
C GLY A 67 -13.55 -6.53 -0.18
N ARG A 68 -14.33 -5.44 -0.23
CA ARG A 68 -14.83 -4.82 -1.47
C ARG A 68 -14.06 -3.54 -1.79
N PRO A 69 -13.69 -3.28 -3.06
CA PRO A 69 -13.06 -2.03 -3.45
C PRO A 69 -13.92 -0.82 -3.07
N TRP A 70 -13.34 0.17 -2.41
CA TRP A 70 -14.03 1.36 -1.90
C TRP A 70 -13.67 2.63 -2.68
N LEU A 71 -12.38 2.86 -2.94
CA LEU A 71 -11.87 3.99 -3.72
C LEU A 71 -10.88 3.48 -4.76
N ARG A 72 -10.77 4.18 -5.89
CA ARG A 72 -9.70 4.00 -6.86
C ARG A 72 -8.96 5.32 -7.01
N VAL A 73 -7.67 5.30 -6.75
CA VAL A 73 -6.76 6.41 -7.03
C VAL A 73 -5.90 5.99 -8.20
N GLU A 74 -5.77 6.79 -9.26
CA GLU A 74 -4.88 6.50 -10.38
C GLU A 74 -3.74 7.51 -10.42
N ALA A 75 -2.52 7.01 -10.60
CA ALA A 75 -1.36 7.84 -10.88
C ALA A 75 -1.33 8.07 -12.39
N LEU A 76 -1.53 9.31 -12.82
CA LEU A 76 -1.38 9.73 -14.21
C LEU A 76 0.10 10.01 -14.49
N PRO A 77 0.58 9.75 -15.72
CA PRO A 77 1.96 10.03 -16.13
C PRO A 77 2.30 11.52 -16.08
#